data_AF-J8H181-F1
#
_entry.id   AF-J8H181-F1
#
_cell.length_a   1.000
_cell.length_b   1.000
_cell.length_c   1.000
_cell.angle_alpha   90.00
_cell.angle_beta   90.00
_cell.angle_gamma   90.00
#
_symmetry.space_group_name_H-M   'P 1'
#
loop_
_entity.id
_entity.type
_entity.pdbx_description
1 polymer ?
#
loop_
_entity_poly.entity_id
_entity_poly.type
_entity_poly.pdbx_seq_one_letter_code
_entity_poly.pdbx_strand_id
1 'polypeptide(L)'
;MYDYSILPNRIILCVDLRSFYASVSCIKMGLDPMHTKLAVVGDVNRNGSIVLAATPPLKALGVKKMARLYEIPRRKDILVVNPIMSTYIKCSNYITKLALQYVPIEDFHQYSIDEFFMDITDSIHLFAQDPYEFAMKFKREIYDHTRVECTIG
;
A
#
# COMPACT_ATOMS: atom_id res chain seq x y z
N MET A 1 -22.41 -17.51 -26.39
CA MET A 1 -21.27 -17.74 -25.47
C MET A 1 -20.13 -16.89 -26.00
N TYR A 2 -19.51 -16.05 -25.17
CA TYR A 2 -18.40 -15.21 -25.62
C TYR A 2 -17.15 -16.08 -25.84
N ASP A 3 -16.50 -15.92 -26.99
CA ASP A 3 -15.21 -16.55 -27.26
C ASP A 3 -14.10 -15.63 -26.73
N TYR A 4 -13.41 -16.07 -25.68
CA TYR A 4 -12.33 -15.30 -25.07
C TYR A 4 -10.98 -15.53 -25.76
N SER A 5 -10.87 -16.50 -26.68
CA SER A 5 -9.61 -16.81 -27.37
C SER A 5 -9.16 -15.73 -28.35
N ILE A 6 -10.09 -14.89 -28.80
CA ILE A 6 -9.83 -13.75 -29.69
C ILE A 6 -9.37 -12.49 -28.95
N LEU A 7 -9.45 -12.47 -27.61
CA LEU A 7 -9.04 -11.33 -26.81
C LEU A 7 -7.52 -11.36 -26.57
N PRO A 8 -6.88 -10.19 -26.47
CA PRO A 8 -5.45 -10.13 -26.17
C PRO A 8 -5.18 -10.66 -24.76
N ASN A 9 -4.13 -11.48 -24.63
CA ASN A 9 -3.59 -11.86 -23.33
C ASN A 9 -2.68 -10.74 -22.83
N ARG A 10 -3.09 -10.07 -21.76
CA ARG A 10 -2.32 -9.00 -21.13
C ARG A 10 -1.76 -9.45 -19.80
N ILE A 11 -0.60 -8.90 -19.46
CA ILE A 11 0.06 -9.09 -18.18
C ILE A 11 -0.17 -7.80 -17.37
N ILE A 12 -1.20 -7.84 -16.54
CA ILE A 12 -1.57 -6.71 -15.66
C ILE A 12 -1.13 -7.04 -14.25
N LEU A 13 -0.38 -6.13 -13.62
CA LEU A 13 -0.08 -6.22 -12.20
C LEU A 13 -1.06 -5.36 -11.41
N CYS A 14 -1.61 -5.93 -10.35
CA CYS A 14 -2.33 -5.18 -9.32
C CYS A 14 -1.41 -4.97 -8.12
N VAL A 15 -1.12 -3.72 -7.76
CA VAL A 15 -0.21 -3.37 -6.67
C VAL A 15 -0.98 -2.70 -5.54
N ASP A 16 -0.94 -3.28 -4.33
CA ASP A 16 -1.56 -2.78 -3.11
C ASP A 16 -0.49 -2.54 -2.02
N LEU A 17 -0.41 -1.31 -1.49
CA LEU A 17 0.51 -0.95 -0.41
C LEU A 17 -0.04 -1.34 0.96
N ARG A 18 0.72 -2.17 1.67
CA ARG A 18 0.27 -2.81 2.90
C ARG A 18 0.07 -1.80 4.03
N SER A 19 -1.18 -1.68 4.48
CA SER A 19 -1.57 -0.84 5.63
C SER A 19 -1.09 0.60 5.50
N PHE A 20 -1.19 1.15 4.29
CA PHE A 20 -0.47 2.35 3.84
C PHE A 20 -0.37 3.49 4.85
N TYR A 21 -1.48 4.06 5.33
CA TYR A 21 -1.42 5.21 6.26
C TYR A 21 -0.70 4.88 7.57
N ALA A 22 -0.91 3.67 8.10
CA ALA A 22 -0.26 3.22 9.31
C ALA A 22 1.23 2.97 9.09
N SER A 23 1.60 2.36 7.95
CA SER A 23 3.00 2.13 7.58
C SER A 23 3.76 3.44 7.40
N VAL A 24 3.23 4.38 6.63
CA VAL A 24 3.86 5.70 6.41
C VAL A 24 3.96 6.49 7.72
N SER A 25 2.95 6.44 8.58
CA SER A 25 3.00 7.08 9.91
C SER A 25 4.09 6.49 10.80
N CYS A 26 4.18 5.16 10.88
CA CYS A 26 5.24 4.48 11.62
C CYS A 26 6.63 4.89 11.12
N ILE A 27 6.85 4.82 9.80
CA ILE A 27 8.14 5.16 9.18
C ILE A 27 8.49 6.62 9.44
N LYS A 28 7.53 7.54 9.36
CA LYS A 28 7.72 8.96 9.67
C LYS A 28 8.13 9.21 11.12
N MET A 29 7.71 8.35 12.03
CA MET A 29 8.09 8.36 13.45
C MET A 29 9.40 7.62 13.74
N GLY A 30 10.08 7.08 12.73
CA GLY A 30 11.29 6.27 12.90
C GLY A 30 11.03 4.86 13.45
N LEU A 31 9.80 4.36 13.28
CA LEU A 31 9.35 3.06 13.80
C LEU A 31 9.15 2.06 12.66
N ASP A 32 9.31 0.77 12.96
CA ASP A 32 9.06 -0.31 12.02
C ASP A 32 7.57 -0.71 12.02
N PRO A 33 6.84 -0.59 10.88
CA PRO A 33 5.44 -1.00 10.75
C PRO A 33 5.17 -2.48 11.06
N MET A 34 6.17 -3.36 10.91
CA MET A 34 6.03 -4.80 11.12
C MET A 34 6.10 -5.20 12.60
N HIS A 35 6.64 -4.33 13.46
CA HIS A 35 6.81 -4.60 14.89
C HIS A 35 6.01 -3.65 15.79
N THR A 36 5.62 -2.49 15.26
CA THR A 36 4.92 -1.44 16.02
C THR A 36 3.42 -1.62 15.95
N LYS A 37 2.73 -1.48 17.09
CA LYS A 37 1.26 -1.43 17.15
C LYS A 37 0.79 0.01 17.02
N LEU A 38 0.51 0.44 15.80
CA LEU A 38 0.00 1.78 15.50
C LEU A 38 -1.34 1.73 14.75
N ALA A 39 -2.26 2.62 15.13
CA ALA A 39 -3.48 2.96 14.42
C ALA A 39 -3.48 4.42 14.00
N VAL A 40 -3.92 4.67 12.77
CA VAL A 40 -4.28 6.01 12.28
C VAL A 40 -5.79 6.14 12.40
N VAL A 41 -6.25 7.14 13.13
CA VAL A 41 -7.69 7.44 13.33
C VAL A 41 -8.00 8.81 12.78
N GLY A 42 -9.22 9.03 12.30
CA GLY A 42 -9.60 10.31 11.68
C GLY A 42 -9.46 11.53 12.59
N ASP A 43 -9.65 11.33 13.90
CA ASP A 43 -9.46 12.34 14.94
C ASP A 43 -9.28 11.63 16.29
N VAL A 44 -8.12 11.79 16.92
CA VAL A 44 -7.79 11.20 18.24
C VAL A 44 -8.66 11.73 19.38
N ASN A 45 -9.24 12.93 19.25
CA ASN A 45 -10.03 13.56 20.30
C ASN A 45 -11.51 13.10 20.27
N ARG A 46 -11.94 12.48 19.17
CA ARG A 46 -13.30 11.99 18.99
C ARG A 46 -13.35 10.49 19.27
N ASN A 47 -13.92 10.10 20.41
CA ASN A 47 -13.99 8.69 20.81
C ASN A 47 -14.70 7.77 19.77
N GLY A 48 -15.67 8.31 19.02
CA GLY A 48 -16.35 7.63 17.91
C GLY A 48 -15.61 7.69 16.56
N SER A 49 -14.36 8.15 16.53
CA SER A 49 -13.58 8.27 15.31
C SER A 49 -13.29 6.90 14.71
N ILE A 50 -13.21 6.86 13.38
CA ILE A 50 -12.97 5.64 12.63
C ILE A 50 -11.46 5.39 12.52
N VAL A 51 -11.06 4.12 12.65
CA VAL A 51 -9.73 3.65 12.34
C VAL A 51 -9.57 3.61 10.82
N LEU A 52 -8.75 4.50 10.29
CA LEU A 52 -8.45 4.60 8.87
C LEU A 52 -7.49 3.49 8.42
N ALA A 53 -6.47 3.23 9.23
CA ALA A 53 -5.52 2.16 9.01
C ALA A 53 -4.93 1.66 10.33
N ALA A 54 -4.48 0.41 10.32
CA ALA A 54 -3.78 -0.21 11.43
C ALA A 54 -2.62 -1.06 10.90
N THR A 55 -1.50 -1.02 11.61
CA THR A 55 -0.33 -1.87 11.38
C THR A 55 -0.66 -3.37 11.55
N PRO A 56 0.08 -4.28 10.90
CA PRO A 56 -0.14 -5.72 11.05
C PRO A 56 -0.14 -6.23 12.50
N PRO A 57 0.78 -5.82 13.40
CA PRO A 57 0.75 -6.24 14.80
C PRO A 57 -0.51 -5.81 15.55
N LEU A 58 -1.06 -4.64 15.22
CA LEU A 58 -2.31 -4.18 15.84
C LEU A 58 -3.53 -4.94 15.30
N LYS A 59 -3.56 -5.23 13.99
CA LYS A 59 -4.60 -6.07 13.38
C LYS A 59 -4.61 -7.49 13.97
N ALA A 60 -3.44 -8.03 14.31
CA ALA A 60 -3.31 -9.33 14.97
C ALA A 60 -3.95 -9.38 16.37
N LEU A 61 -4.18 -8.23 17.01
CA LEU A 61 -4.95 -8.13 18.26
C LEU A 61 -6.47 -8.09 18.05
N GLY A 62 -6.96 -8.25 16.82
CA GLY A 62 -8.39 -8.27 16.49
C GLY A 62 -8.97 -6.90 16.10
N VAL A 63 -8.15 -5.85 15.97
CA VAL A 63 -8.61 -4.55 15.47
C VAL A 63 -8.93 -4.65 13.98
N LYS A 64 -10.21 -4.57 13.65
CA LYS A 64 -10.72 -4.68 12.27
C LYS A 64 -10.62 -3.35 11.51
N LYS A 65 -10.66 -3.41 10.17
CA LYS A 65 -10.93 -2.23 9.33
C LYS A 65 -12.28 -1.63 9.76
N MET A 66 -12.40 -0.30 9.77
CA MET A 66 -13.59 0.45 10.21
C MET A 66 -13.95 0.32 11.70
N ALA A 67 -13.06 -0.26 12.52
CA ALA A 67 -13.20 -0.20 13.97
C ALA A 67 -13.25 1.27 14.46
N ARG A 68 -13.82 1.48 15.63
CA ARG A 68 -13.85 2.79 16.30
C ARG A 68 -12.68 2.92 17.26
N LEU A 69 -12.29 4.16 17.52
CA LEU A 69 -11.23 4.47 18.48
C LEU A 69 -11.49 3.82 19.85
N TYR A 70 -12.73 3.80 20.32
CA TYR A 70 -13.08 3.14 21.58
C TYR A 70 -12.93 1.60 21.57
N GLU A 71 -12.87 0.96 20.41
CA GLU A 71 -12.68 -0.50 20.28
C GLU A 71 -11.20 -0.90 20.31
N ILE A 72 -10.28 0.08 20.19
CA ILE A 72 -8.86 -0.18 20.33
C ILE A 72 -8.54 -0.45 21.81
N PRO A 73 -7.85 -1.56 22.15
CA PRO A 73 -7.43 -1.84 23.51
C PRO A 73 -6.60 -0.68 24.09
N ARG A 74 -6.97 -0.19 25.27
CA ARG A 74 -6.20 0.85 25.97
C ARG A 74 -4.95 0.24 26.59
N ARG A 75 -3.87 0.20 25.81
CA ARG A 75 -2.56 -0.29 26.23
C ARG A 75 -1.48 0.73 25.93
N LYS A 76 -0.47 0.81 26.81
CA LYS A 76 0.66 1.76 26.66
C LYS A 76 1.55 1.47 25.44
N ASP A 77 1.49 0.25 24.91
CA ASP A 77 2.26 -0.19 23.74
C ASP A 77 1.52 0.02 22.40
N ILE A 78 0.34 0.66 22.40
CA ILE A 78 -0.42 0.99 21.20
C ILE A 78 -0.35 2.50 20.96
N LEU A 79 0.12 2.87 19.78
CA LEU A 79 0.18 4.24 19.31
C LEU A 79 -1.08 4.56 18.50
N VAL A 80 -1.69 5.71 18.79
CA VAL A 80 -2.85 6.21 18.06
C VAL A 80 -2.54 7.62 17.58
N VAL A 81 -2.63 7.84 16.27
CA VAL A 81 -2.21 9.10 15.65
C VAL A 81 -3.27 9.62 14.68
N ASN A 82 -3.26 10.94 14.46
CA ASN A 82 -4.05 11.60 13.41
C ASN A 82 -3.41 11.37 12.02
N PRO A 83 -4.19 11.46 10.92
CA PRO A 83 -3.66 11.31 9.57
C PRO A 83 -2.77 12.50 9.17
N ILE A 84 -1.68 12.20 8.45
CA ILE A 84 -0.77 13.20 7.87
C ILE A 84 -0.91 13.17 6.34
N MET A 85 -2.04 13.66 5.84
CA MET A 85 -2.44 13.50 4.42
C MET A 85 -1.38 13.97 3.41
N SER A 86 -0.71 15.08 3.68
CA SER A 86 0.34 15.60 2.80
C SER A 86 1.54 14.66 2.67
N THR A 87 1.86 13.88 3.71
CA THR A 87 2.94 12.89 3.69
C THR A 87 2.52 11.65 2.91
N TYR A 88 1.27 11.21 3.08
CA TYR A 88 0.72 10.07 2.33
C TYR A 88 0.69 10.34 0.83
N ILE A 89 0.23 11.51 0.41
CA ILE A 89 0.20 11.91 -1.01
C ILE A 89 1.62 11.97 -1.59
N LYS A 90 2.59 12.51 -0.85
CA LYS A 90 3.99 12.53 -1.28
C LYS A 90 4.57 11.13 -1.47
N CYS A 91 4.29 10.22 -0.54
CA CYS A 91 4.75 8.83 -0.62
C CYS A 91 4.10 8.10 -1.81
N SER A 92 2.79 8.27 -1.99
CA SER A 92 2.04 7.68 -3.12
C SER A 92 2.59 8.17 -4.46
N ASN A 93 2.70 9.49 -4.65
CA ASN A 93 3.26 10.08 -5.86
C ASN A 93 4.71 9.63 -6.14
N TYR A 94 5.49 9.36 -5.09
CA TYR A 94 6.84 8.84 -5.25
C TYR A 94 6.83 7.40 -5.77
N ILE A 95 5.96 6.53 -5.25
CA ILE A 95 5.78 5.16 -5.74
C ILE A 95 5.22 5.15 -7.16
N THR A 96 4.27 6.04 -7.49
CA THR A 96 3.80 6.24 -8.86
C THR A 96 4.94 6.61 -9.80
N LYS A 97 5.87 7.48 -9.37
CA LYS A 97 7.06 7.81 -10.18
C LYS A 97 7.98 6.60 -10.40
N LEU A 98 8.12 5.70 -9.43
CA LEU A 98 8.86 4.45 -9.62
C LEU A 98 8.15 3.57 -10.66
N ALA A 99 6.82 3.42 -10.58
CA ALA A 99 6.05 2.64 -11.54
C ALA A 99 6.21 3.17 -12.98
N LEU A 100 6.16 4.49 -13.15
CA LEU A 100 6.31 5.17 -14.44
C LEU A 100 7.73 5.10 -15.04
N GLN A 101 8.70 4.51 -14.34
CA GLN A 101 9.99 4.15 -14.95
C GLN A 101 9.92 2.85 -15.76
N TYR A 102 8.88 2.04 -15.55
CA TYR A 102 8.71 0.72 -16.14
C TYR A 102 7.62 0.63 -17.20
N VAL A 103 6.63 1.51 -17.12
CA VAL A 103 5.51 1.57 -18.06
C VAL A 103 5.23 3.01 -18.45
N PRO A 104 4.76 3.27 -19.68
CA PRO A 104 4.30 4.59 -20.07
C PRO A 104 2.99 4.94 -19.33
N ILE A 105 2.60 6.22 -19.37
CA ILE A 105 1.46 6.71 -18.57
C ILE A 105 0.12 6.10 -19.00
N GLU A 106 -0.02 5.76 -20.28
CA GLU A 106 -1.19 5.09 -20.85
C GLU A 106 -1.40 3.67 -20.32
N ASP A 107 -0.32 3.02 -19.86
CA ASP A 107 -0.33 1.67 -19.31
C ASP A 107 -0.38 1.66 -17.77
N PHE A 108 -0.42 2.85 -17.16
CA PHE A 108 -0.54 3.02 -15.71
C PHE A 108 -1.94 3.51 -15.32
N HIS A 109 -2.58 2.83 -14.37
CA HIS A 109 -3.88 3.21 -13.86
C HIS A 109 -3.88 3.35 -12.34
N GLN A 110 -3.98 4.59 -11.85
CA GLN A 110 -4.14 4.88 -10.43
C GLN A 110 -5.57 4.54 -9.98
N TYR A 111 -5.73 3.62 -9.02
CA TYR A 111 -7.03 3.26 -8.46
C TYR A 111 -7.34 4.02 -7.16
N SER A 112 -6.38 4.07 -6.24
CA SER A 112 -6.46 4.83 -4.98
C SER A 112 -5.09 5.44 -4.65
N ILE A 113 -4.91 6.01 -3.45
CA ILE A 113 -3.60 6.49 -3.00
C ILE A 113 -2.60 5.35 -2.72
N ASP A 114 -3.09 4.14 -2.45
CA ASP A 114 -2.31 2.97 -2.07
C ASP A 114 -2.46 1.79 -3.03
N GLU A 115 -3.21 1.96 -4.11
CA GLU A 115 -3.51 0.90 -5.07
C GLU A 115 -3.43 1.42 -6.51
N PHE A 116 -2.77 0.67 -7.38
CA PHE A 116 -2.67 0.96 -8.80
C PHE A 116 -2.50 -0.32 -9.62
N PHE A 117 -2.83 -0.20 -10.91
CA PHE A 117 -2.63 -1.23 -11.91
C PHE A 117 -1.60 -0.76 -12.92
N MET A 118 -0.81 -1.70 -13.42
CA MET A 118 0.13 -1.43 -14.51
C MET A 118 0.10 -2.57 -15.53
N ASP A 119 -0.08 -2.22 -16.80
CA ASP A 119 0.04 -3.13 -17.93
C ASP A 119 1.52 -3.24 -18.33
N ILE A 120 2.14 -4.39 -18.07
CA ILE A 120 3.55 -4.63 -18.38
C ILE A 120 3.73 -5.45 -19.65
N THR A 121 2.64 -5.71 -20.39
CA THR A 121 2.63 -6.63 -21.53
C THR A 121 3.74 -6.32 -22.53
N ASP A 122 3.88 -5.04 -22.88
CA ASP A 122 4.83 -4.60 -23.90
C ASP A 122 6.20 -4.19 -23.32
N SER A 123 6.32 -3.94 -22.02
CA SER A 123 7.56 -3.43 -21.41
C SER A 123 8.38 -4.46 -20.63
N ILE A 124 7.77 -5.57 -20.20
CA ILE A 124 8.40 -6.55 -19.30
C ILE A 124 9.75 -7.07 -19.80
N HIS A 125 9.87 -7.30 -21.11
CA HIS A 125 11.06 -7.85 -21.76
C HIS A 125 12.32 -6.99 -21.60
N LEU A 126 12.17 -5.71 -21.24
CA LEU A 126 13.28 -4.80 -20.96
C LEU A 126 13.86 -4.98 -19.55
N PHE A 127 13.10 -5.61 -18.64
CA PHE A 127 13.37 -5.55 -17.20
C PHE A 127 13.44 -6.92 -16.50
N ALA A 128 12.80 -7.96 -17.05
CA ALA A 128 12.74 -9.31 -16.50
C ALA A 128 12.39 -10.36 -17.59
N GLN A 129 12.62 -11.64 -17.29
CA GLN A 129 12.25 -12.74 -18.20
C GLN A 129 10.81 -13.21 -18.01
N ASP A 130 10.26 -13.07 -16.80
CA ASP A 130 8.90 -13.47 -16.47
C ASP A 130 8.21 -12.49 -15.50
N PRO A 131 6.86 -12.49 -15.44
CA PRO A 131 6.10 -11.53 -14.62
C PRO A 131 6.36 -11.63 -13.12
N TYR A 132 6.66 -12.82 -12.62
CA TYR A 132 6.91 -13.04 -11.21
C TYR A 132 8.27 -12.45 -10.80
N GLU A 133 9.31 -12.65 -11.61
CA GLU A 133 10.61 -12.01 -11.43
C GLU A 133 10.46 -10.48 -11.40
N PHE A 134 9.74 -9.91 -12.37
CA PHE A 134 9.48 -8.46 -12.40
C PHE A 134 8.76 -7.99 -11.14
N ALA A 135 7.68 -8.67 -10.73
CA ALA A 135 6.91 -8.33 -9.53
C ALA A 135 7.79 -8.34 -8.27
N MET A 136 8.65 -9.35 -8.11
CA MET A 136 9.56 -9.44 -6.96
C MET A 136 10.62 -8.35 -6.95
N LYS A 137 11.16 -7.98 -8.12
CA LYS A 137 12.10 -6.87 -8.27
C LYS A 137 11.43 -5.53 -7.94
N PHE A 138 10.27 -5.26 -8.52
CA PHE A 138 9.54 -4.01 -8.31
C PHE A 138 9.07 -3.87 -6.85
N LYS A 139 8.59 -4.96 -6.24
CA LYS A 139 8.26 -4.99 -4.80
C LYS A 139 9.45 -4.65 -3.91
N ARG A 140 10.64 -5.19 -4.20
CA ARG A 140 11.87 -4.85 -3.46
C ARG A 140 12.23 -3.39 -3.64
N GLU A 141 12.15 -2.87 -4.84
CA GLU A 141 12.48 -1.47 -5.11
C GLU A 141 11.57 -0.48 -4.37
N ILE A 142 10.26 -0.75 -4.33
CA ILE A 142 9.32 0.03 -3.51
C ILE A 142 9.78 0.02 -2.05
N TYR A 143 10.09 -1.16 -1.51
CA TYR A 143 10.53 -1.30 -0.13
C TYR A 143 11.86 -0.59 0.16
N ASP A 144 12.85 -0.70 -0.73
CA ASP A 144 14.17 -0.11 -0.53
C ASP A 144 14.10 1.42 -0.49
N HIS A 145 13.27 2.03 -1.34
CA HIS A 145 13.13 3.48 -1.38
C HIS A 145 12.17 4.06 -0.34
N THR A 146 11.14 3.31 0.06
CA THR A 146 10.05 3.85 0.90
C THR A 146 9.92 3.19 2.26
N ARG A 147 10.50 2.00 2.45
CA ARG A 147 10.28 1.09 3.58
C ARG A 147 8.82 0.60 3.71
N VAL A 148 7.98 0.87 2.72
CA VAL A 148 6.60 0.40 2.68
C VAL A 148 6.55 -0.96 1.97
N GLU A 149 5.94 -1.93 2.61
CA GLU A 149 5.64 -3.24 2.02
C GLU A 149 4.47 -3.14 1.04
N CYS A 150 4.50 -3.90 -0.05
CA CYS A 150 3.38 -4.03 -0.98
C CYS A 150 3.07 -5.50 -1.30
N THR A 151 1.88 -5.74 -1.84
CA THR A 151 1.45 -7.01 -2.42
C THR A 151 1.22 -6.78 -3.90
N ILE A 152 1.65 -7.72 -4.73
CA ILE A 152 1.44 -7.69 -6.18
C ILE A 152 0.72 -8.97 -6.56
N GLY A 153 -0.38 -8.83 -7.30
CA GLY A 153 -1.21 -9.91 -7.83
C GLY A 153 -1.33 -9.86 -9.34
#